data_AF-A0A926SWI7-F1
#
_entry.id   AF-A0A926SWI7-F1
#
_cell.length_a   1.000
_cell.length_b   1.000
_cell.length_c   1.000
_cell.angle_alpha   90.00
_cell.angle_beta   90.00
_cell.angle_gamma   90.00
#
_symmetry.space_group_name_H-M   'P 1'
#
loop_
_entity.id
_entity.type
_entity.pdbx_description
1 polymer ?
#
loop_
_entity_poly.entity_id
_entity_poly.type
_entity_poly.pdbx_seq_one_letter_code
_entity_poly.pdbx_strand_id
1 'polypeptide(L)' 'MPSPFPGLDPYLENPELWPEVHHRLITAIADAIGPSIRPKYRLAIEKRIYYAG' A
#
# COMPACT_ATOMS: atom_id res chain seq x y z
N MET A 1 -8.12 9.74 22.13
CA MET A 1 -8.65 10.87 21.33
C MET A 1 -9.55 10.28 20.26
N PRO A 2 -10.81 10.72 20.10
CA PRO A 2 -11.62 10.31 18.96
C PRO A 2 -10.92 10.79 17.67
N SER A 3 -10.90 9.94 16.65
CA SER A 3 -10.26 10.24 15.36
C SER A 3 -10.75 11.58 14.78
N PRO A 4 -9.87 12.44 14.22
CA PRO A 4 -10.27 13.70 13.60
C PRO A 4 -11.09 13.50 12.32
N PHE A 5 -11.11 12.28 11.77
CA PHE A 5 -11.94 11.91 10.63
C PHE A 5 -13.01 10.89 11.06
N PRO A 6 -14.31 11.26 11.03
CA PRO A 6 -15.39 10.34 11.36
C PRO A 6 -15.39 9.15 10.41
N GLY A 7 -15.27 7.94 10.95
CA GLY A 7 -15.26 6.69 10.17
C GLY A 7 -13.87 6.10 9.93
N LEU A 8 -12.81 6.72 10.45
CA LEU A 8 -11.46 6.19 10.34
C LEU A 8 -10.99 5.57 11.66
N ASP A 9 -10.70 4.26 11.62
CA ASP A 9 -10.32 3.48 12.80
C ASP A 9 -8.94 3.94 13.33
N PRO A 10 -8.84 4.44 14.58
CA PRO A 10 -7.59 4.93 15.17
C PRO A 10 -6.46 3.88 15.21
N TYR A 11 -6.80 2.59 15.16
CA TYR A 11 -5.81 1.52 15.15
C TYR A 11 -5.13 1.35 13.79
N LEU A 12 -5.81 1.72 12.70
CA LEU A 12 -5.22 1.73 11.37
C LEU A 12 -4.22 2.87 11.23
N GLU A 13 -4.49 4.06 11.78
CA GLU A 13 -3.60 5.22 11.67
C GLU A 13 -2.53 5.33 12.78
N ASN A 14 -2.35 4.33 13.64
CA ASN A 14 -1.25 4.37 14.60
C ASN A 14 0.08 4.48 13.82
N PRO A 15 0.86 5.58 13.97
CA PRO A 15 2.08 5.79 13.19
C PRO A 15 3.12 4.67 13.35
N GLU A 16 3.08 3.93 14.45
CA GLU A 16 3.97 2.78 14.69
C GLU A 16 3.52 1.51 13.94
N LEU A 17 2.21 1.34 13.72
CA LEU A 17 1.62 0.13 13.11
C LEU A 17 1.31 0.32 11.63
N TRP A 18 0.98 1.55 11.23
CA TRP A 18 0.52 1.88 9.90
C TRP A 18 1.53 1.55 8.79
N PRO A 19 2.85 1.78 8.95
CA PRO A 19 3.82 1.38 7.95
C PRO A 19 3.81 -0.13 7.67
N GLU A 20 3.64 -0.97 8.69
CA GLU A 20 3.58 -2.42 8.54
C GLU A 20 2.30 -2.84 7.82
N VAL A 21 1.14 -2.33 8.26
CA VAL A 21 -0.16 -2.59 7.62
C VAL A 21 -0.11 -2.21 6.15
N HIS A 22 0.41 -1.02 5.85
CA HIS A 22 0.50 -0.49 4.49
C HIS A 22 1.39 -1.35 3.60
N HIS A 23 2.57 -1.75 4.08
CA HIS A 23 3.50 -2.61 3.33
C HIS A 23 2.88 -4.00 3.05
N ARG A 24 2.28 -4.62 4.07
CA ARG A 24 1.63 -5.94 3.95
C ARG A 24 0.42 -5.90 3.02
N LEU A 25 -0.40 -4.84 3.10
CA LEU A 25 -1.57 -4.66 2.23
C LEU A 25 -1.15 -4.50 0.76
N ILE A 26 -0.15 -3.66 0.47
CA ILE A 26 0.37 -3.47 -0.89
C ILE A 26 0.90 -4.78 -1.46
N THR A 27 1.64 -5.55 -0.65
CA THR A 27 2.17 -6.86 -1.06
C THR A 27 1.04 -7.83 -1.38
N ALA A 28 0.04 -7.95 -0.49
CA ALA A 28 -1.10 -8.84 -0.70
C ALA A 28 -1.90 -8.47 -1.96
N ILE A 29 -2.08 -7.18 -2.23
CA ILE A 29 -2.72 -6.72 -3.47
C ILE A 29 -1.89 -7.15 -4.68
N ALA A 30 -0.57 -6.89 -4.67
CA ALA A 30 0.32 -7.25 -5.76
C ALA A 30 0.29 -8.75 -6.08
N ASP A 31 0.27 -9.60 -5.05
CA ASP A 31 0.16 -11.06 -5.20
C ASP A 31 -1.20 -11.47 -5.76
N ALA A 32 -2.28 -10.82 -5.34
CA ALA A 32 -3.63 -11.11 -5.84
C ALA A 32 -3.82 -10.72 -7.32
N ILE A 33 -3.26 -9.58 -7.74
CA ILE A 33 -3.38 -9.12 -9.13
C ILE A 33 -2.31 -9.71 -10.06
N GLY A 34 -1.19 -10.19 -9.50
CA GLY A 34 -0.06 -10.76 -10.23
C GLY A 34 -0.42 -11.80 -11.28
N PRO A 35 -1.30 -12.77 -11.00
CA PRO A 35 -1.73 -13.75 -12.00
C PRO A 35 -2.56 -13.17 -13.16
N SER A 36 -3.22 -12.02 -12.96
CA SER A 36 -4.13 -11.41 -13.93
C SER A 36 -3.43 -10.48 -14.93
N ILE A 37 -2.15 -10.13 -14.69
CA ILE A 37 -1.41 -9.23 -15.58
C ILE A 37 -0.85 -9.99 -16.80
N ARG A 38 -0.77 -9.32 -17.94
CA ARG A 38 -0.16 -9.91 -19.15
C ARG A 38 1.32 -10.21 -18.89
N PRO A 39 1.90 -11.30 -19.44
CA PRO A 39 3.29 -11.72 -19.18
C PRO A 39 4.38 -10.68 -19.46
N LYS A 40 4.07 -9.64 -20.23
CA LYS A 40 4.97 -8.54 -20.56
C LYS A 40 5.08 -7.47 -19.45
N TYR A 41 4.29 -7.57 -18.39
CA TYR A 41 4.31 -6.62 -17.28
C TYR A 41 4.76 -7.32 -16.01
N ARG A 42 5.59 -6.60 -15.24
CA ARG A 42 5.98 -6.96 -13.89
C ARG A 42 5.36 -5.98 -12.91
N LEU A 43 4.77 -6.49 -11.83
CA LEU A 43 4.37 -5.65 -10.71
C LEU A 43 5.59 -5.26 -9.90
N ALA A 44 5.74 -3.96 -9.68
CA ALA A 44 6.76 -3.42 -8.83
C ALA A 44 6.08 -2.61 -7.73
N ILE A 45 6.39 -2.95 -6.49
CA ILE A 45 5.99 -2.20 -5.30
C ILE A 45 7.17 -1.32 -4.86
N GLU A 46 6.89 -0.25 -4.12
CA GLU A 46 7.90 0.66 -3.55
C GLU A 46 8.85 1.35 -4.55
N LYS A 47 8.49 1.42 -5.85
CA LYS A 47 9.24 2.17 -6.86
C LYS A 47 8.97 3.67 -6.73
N ARG A 48 10.01 4.43 -6.36
CA ARG A 48 10.02 5.89 -6.55
C ARG A 48 10.53 6.19 -7.96
N ILE A 49 9.68 6.78 -8.80
CA ILE A 49 10.06 7.24 -10.14
C ILE A 49 10.37 8.73 -10.04
N TYR A 50 11.62 9.08 -10.34
CA TYR A 50 12.04 10.47 -10.46
C TYR A 50 12.12 10.80 -11.94
N TYR A 51 11.29 11.72 -12.40
CA TYR A 51 11.42 12.27 -13.74
C TYR A 51 12.54 13.29 -13.73
N ALA A 52 13.63 12.99 -14.45
CA ALA A 52 14.61 14.02 -14.80
C ALA A 52 14.02 14.84 -15.95
N GLY A 53 13.83 16.15 -15.70
CA GLY A 53 13.50 17.13 -16.74
C GLY A 53 14.72 17.53 -17.55
#